data_AF-A0A2N5CDK2-F1
#
_entry.id   AF-A0A2N5CDK2-F1
#
_cell.length_a   1.000
_cell.length_b   1.000
_cell.length_c   1.000
_cell.angle_alpha   90.00
_cell.angle_beta   90.00
_cell.angle_gamma   90.00
#
_symmetry.space_group_name_H-M   'P 1'
#
loop_
_entity.id
_entity.type
_entity.pdbx_description
1 polymer ?
#
loop_
_entity_poly.entity_id
_entity_poly.type
_entity_poly.pdbx_seq_one_letter_code
_entity_poly.pdbx_strand_id
1 'polypeptide(L)'
;MRHRWKSVFLRWAPALREAGGNPRAGQEAIEIHTALGLVAAGLGFTVVGASVAAVDRNDVAVVPLKTQATLVAVTRVGDASSAVREFVAALALPGPRP
;
A
#
# COMPACT_ATOMS: atom_id res chain seq x y z
N MET A 1 6.53 -3.43 -27.07
CA MET A 1 6.78 -4.37 -25.94
C MET A 1 5.93 -3.95 -24.75
N ARG A 2 4.94 -4.77 -24.36
CA ARG A 2 3.95 -4.46 -23.30
C ARG A 2 4.55 -4.73 -21.92
N HIS A 3 5.08 -3.71 -21.26
CA HIS A 3 5.46 -3.82 -19.85
C HIS A 3 4.20 -3.63 -19.00
N ARG A 4 3.74 -4.72 -18.38
CA ARG A 4 2.54 -4.82 -17.54
C ARG A 4 2.82 -4.15 -16.18
N TRP A 5 2.83 -2.82 -16.13
CA TRP A 5 2.76 -2.08 -14.87
C TRP A 5 1.31 -2.11 -14.38
N LYS A 6 0.85 -3.27 -13.90
CA LYS A 6 -0.49 -3.36 -13.30
C LYS A 6 -0.45 -2.73 -11.91
N SER A 7 -0.83 -1.46 -11.88
CA SER A 7 -1.39 -0.67 -10.78
C SER A 7 -1.23 -1.27 -9.38
N VAL A 8 -0.32 -0.69 -8.59
CA VAL A 8 -0.08 -1.04 -7.18
C VAL A 8 -1.37 -0.89 -6.33
N PHE A 9 -2.35 -0.13 -6.79
CA PHE A 9 -3.58 0.16 -6.07
C PHE A 9 -4.72 -0.85 -6.22
N LEU A 10 -4.72 -1.78 -7.17
CA LEU A 10 -5.86 -2.71 -7.32
C LEU A 10 -5.82 -3.91 -6.35
N ARG A 11 -4.85 -3.98 -5.44
CA ARG A 11 -4.71 -5.11 -4.50
C ARG A 11 -5.76 -5.18 -3.40
N TRP A 12 -6.52 -4.11 -3.14
CA TRP A 12 -7.64 -4.13 -2.18
C TRP A 12 -8.97 -4.58 -2.79
N ALA A 13 -9.10 -4.62 -4.12
CA ALA A 13 -10.33 -5.02 -4.77
C ALA A 13 -10.80 -6.45 -4.39
N PRO A 14 -9.91 -7.46 -4.21
CA PRO A 14 -10.30 -8.76 -3.68
C PRO A 14 -10.93 -8.69 -2.28
N ALA A 15 -10.32 -7.95 -1.35
CA ALA A 15 -10.84 -7.82 0.03
C ALA A 15 -12.22 -7.15 0.06
N LEU A 16 -12.46 -6.15 -0.78
CA LEU A 16 -13.79 -5.54 -0.89
C LEU A 16 -14.82 -6.47 -1.54
N ARG A 17 -14.39 -7.31 -2.49
CA ARG A 17 -15.25 -8.35 -3.08
C ARG A 17 -15.65 -9.43 -2.09
N GLU A 18 -14.73 -9.85 -1.23
CA GLU A 18 -15.02 -10.78 -0.13
C GLU A 18 -16.02 -10.18 0.86
N ALA A 19 -15.98 -8.86 1.07
CA ALA A 19 -16.97 -8.13 1.86
C ALA A 19 -18.30 -7.86 1.14
N GLY A 20 -18.52 -8.41 -0.06
CA GLY A 20 -19.75 -8.24 -0.85
C GLY A 20 -19.82 -6.96 -1.70
N GLY A 21 -18.76 -6.14 -1.70
CA GLY A 21 -18.65 -4.96 -2.55
C GLY A 21 -18.17 -5.30 -3.96
N ASN A 22 -18.57 -4.54 -4.97
CA ASN A 22 -18.00 -4.66 -6.32
C ASN A 22 -17.62 -3.30 -6.91
N PRO A 23 -16.70 -2.56 -6.27
CA PRO A 23 -16.30 -1.24 -6.74
C PRO A 23 -15.55 -1.34 -8.07
N ARG A 24 -15.96 -0.51 -9.03
CA ARG A 24 -15.23 -0.31 -10.29
C ARG A 24 -14.32 0.90 -10.11
N ALA A 25 -13.06 0.79 -10.51
CA ALA A 25 -12.14 1.92 -10.48
C ALA A 25 -12.66 3.02 -11.43
N GLY A 26 -13.00 4.18 -10.88
CA GLY A 26 -13.38 5.36 -11.65
C GLY A 26 -12.17 6.13 -12.20
N GLN A 27 -11.04 6.06 -11.50
CA GLN A 27 -9.76 6.65 -11.87
C GLN A 27 -8.62 5.69 -11.50
N GLU A 28 -7.54 5.69 -12.27
CA GLU A 28 -6.31 4.95 -11.94
C GLU A 28 -5.17 5.94 -11.69
N ALA A 29 -4.52 5.79 -10.54
CA ALA A 29 -3.34 6.55 -10.17
C ALA A 29 -2.18 5.60 -9.88
N ILE A 30 -0.99 5.96 -10.36
CA ILE A 30 0.24 5.17 -10.17
C ILE A 30 0.85 5.47 -8.79
N GLU A 31 0.82 6.73 -8.39
CA GLU A 31 1.40 7.20 -7.12
C GLU A 31 0.33 7.42 -6.06
N ILE A 32 0.71 7.11 -4.81
CA ILE A 32 -0.18 7.24 -3.66
C ILE A 32 -0.66 8.68 -3.44
N HIS A 33 0.23 9.65 -3.59
CA HIS A 33 -0.10 11.06 -3.38
C HIS A 33 -1.09 11.57 -4.42
N THR A 34 -1.00 11.10 -5.67
CA THR A 34 -1.98 11.42 -6.71
C THR A 34 -3.35 10.83 -6.38
N ALA A 35 -3.41 9.57 -5.92
CA ALA A 35 -4.67 8.97 -5.49
C ALA A 35 -5.32 9.76 -4.34
N LEU A 36 -4.54 10.16 -3.34
CA LEU A 36 -5.02 10.99 -2.23
C LEU A 36 -5.48 12.39 -2.69
N GLY A 37 -4.75 13.01 -3.62
CA GLY A 37 -5.15 14.30 -4.20
C GLY A 37 -6.50 14.24 -4.92
N LEU A 38 -6.78 13.15 -5.64
CA LEU A 38 -8.08 12.95 -6.29
C LEU A 38 -9.21 12.78 -5.25
N VAL A 39 -8.95 12.11 -4.13
CA VAL A 39 -9.92 11.99 -3.02
C VAL A 39 -10.18 13.36 -2.38
N ALA A 40 -9.12 14.12 -2.06
CA ALA A 40 -9.23 15.47 -1.51
C ALA A 40 -9.99 16.42 -2.46
N ALA A 41 -9.86 16.23 -3.77
CA ALA A 41 -10.60 16.96 -4.80
C ALA A 41 -12.06 16.50 -4.98
N GLY A 42 -12.52 15.50 -4.22
CA GLY A 42 -13.90 15.02 -4.24
C GLY A 42 -14.22 13.98 -5.32
N LEU A 43 -13.22 13.37 -5.97
CA LEU A 43 -13.44 12.40 -7.05
C LEU A 43 -13.75 10.97 -6.56
N GLY A 44 -13.89 10.76 -5.26
CA GLY A 44 -14.33 9.50 -4.67
C GLY A 44 -13.51 9.08 -3.46
N PHE A 45 -13.16 7.80 -3.40
CA PHE A 45 -12.46 7.17 -2.28
C PHE A 45 -11.31 6.28 -2.75
N THR A 46 -10.41 5.93 -1.83
CA THR A 46 -9.33 4.98 -2.07
C THR A 46 -9.04 4.17 -0.80
N VAL A 47 -8.32 3.05 -0.92
CA VAL A 47 -7.84 2.25 0.20
C VAL A 47 -6.31 2.25 0.19
N VAL A 48 -5.73 2.55 1.35
CA VAL A 48 -4.28 2.68 1.54
C VAL A 48 -3.83 1.85 2.74
N GLY A 49 -2.53 1.53 2.82
CA GLY A 49 -1.96 0.94 4.03
C GLY A 49 -1.95 1.94 5.19
N ALA A 50 -1.99 1.44 6.43
CA ALA A 50 -2.04 2.28 7.63
C ALA A 50 -0.89 3.29 7.73
N SER A 51 0.30 2.93 7.24
CA SER A 51 1.48 3.82 7.22
C SER A 51 1.28 5.07 6.36
N VAL A 52 0.47 4.99 5.31
CA VAL A 52 0.13 6.14 4.47
C VAL A 52 -0.88 7.04 5.17
N ALA A 53 -1.88 6.44 5.82
CA ALA A 53 -2.92 7.18 6.53
C ALA A 53 -2.41 7.90 7.80
N ALA A 54 -1.23 7.51 8.30
CA ALA A 54 -0.58 8.18 9.43
C ALA A 54 0.01 9.55 9.07
N VAL A 55 0.15 9.87 7.78
CA VAL A 55 0.55 11.21 7.33
C VAL A 55 -0.63 12.15 7.55
N ASP A 56 -0.45 13.10 8.46
CA ASP A 56 -1.49 14.07 8.81
C ASP A 56 -1.89 14.91 7.59
N ARG A 57 -3.15 14.78 7.17
CA ARG A 57 -3.76 15.50 6.07
C ARG A 57 -5.12 15.99 6.51
N ASN A 58 -5.32 17.30 6.53
CA ASN A 58 -6.57 17.93 6.94
C ASN A 58 -7.66 17.90 5.84
N ASP A 59 -7.34 17.42 4.65
CA ASP A 59 -8.21 17.44 3.47
C ASP A 59 -8.84 16.08 3.12
N VAL A 60 -8.59 15.04 3.93
CA VAL A 60 -9.17 13.70 3.75
C VAL A 60 -9.55 13.08 5.11
N ALA A 61 -10.71 12.42 5.15
CA ALA A 61 -11.11 11.63 6.32
C ALA A 61 -10.62 10.18 6.18
N VAL A 62 -10.11 9.59 7.27
CA VAL A 62 -9.63 8.22 7.31
C VAL A 62 -10.57 7.35 8.13
N VAL A 63 -11.01 6.23 7.55
CA VAL A 63 -11.78 5.20 8.26
C VAL A 63 -10.93 3.94 8.39
N PRO A 64 -10.65 3.43 9.61
CA PRO A 64 -9.83 2.25 9.79
C PRO A 64 -10.55 1.00 9.28
N LEU A 65 -9.83 0.17 8.52
CA LEU A 65 -10.32 -1.12 8.03
C LEU A 65 -9.61 -2.26 8.77
N LYS A 66 -10.38 -3.23 9.27
CA LYS A 66 -9.83 -4.46 9.85
C LYS A 66 -9.48 -5.44 8.73
N THR A 67 -8.25 -5.34 8.23
CA THR A 67 -7.72 -6.24 7.19
C THR A 67 -6.25 -6.54 7.45
N GLN A 68 -5.76 -7.66 6.91
CA GLN A 68 -4.35 -8.00 6.94
C GLN A 68 -3.69 -7.55 5.64
N ALA A 69 -2.62 -6.76 5.75
CA ALA A 69 -1.78 -6.39 4.62
C ALA A 69 -0.44 -7.13 4.73
N THR A 70 0.00 -7.76 3.65
CA THR A 70 1.33 -8.36 3.58
C THR A 70 2.36 -7.29 3.25
N LEU A 71 3.32 -7.08 4.16
CA LEU A 71 4.52 -6.30 3.89
C LEU A 71 5.64 -7.24 3.41
N VAL A 72 6.37 -6.83 2.39
CA VAL A 72 7.49 -7.60 1.84
C VAL A 72 8.72 -6.71 1.73
N ALA A 73 9.88 -7.24 2.12
CA ALA A 73 11.17 -6.64 1.84
C ALA A 73 11.64 -7.11 0.46
N VAL A 74 12.22 -6.21 -0.34
CA VAL A 74 12.71 -6.50 -1.68
C VAL A 74 14.14 -6.02 -1.82
N THR A 75 15.02 -6.88 -2.32
CA THR A 75 16.43 -6.59 -2.56
C THR A 75 16.81 -7.10 -3.95
N ARG A 76 17.99 -6.71 -4.45
CA ARG A 76 18.52 -7.27 -5.70
C ARG A 76 18.89 -8.75 -5.50
N VAL A 77 18.56 -9.59 -6.47
CA VAL A 77 19.00 -11.00 -6.46
C VAL A 77 20.53 -11.04 -6.44
N GLY A 78 21.10 -11.80 -5.49
CA GLY A 78 22.54 -11.97 -5.35
C GLY A 78 23.29 -10.78 -4.74
N ASP A 79 22.60 -9.83 -4.11
CA ASP A 79 23.26 -8.71 -3.42
C ASP A 79 24.16 -9.21 -2.27
N ALA A 80 25.45 -8.91 -2.36
CA ALA A 80 26.47 -9.33 -1.40
C ALA A 80 26.86 -8.22 -0.40
N SER A 81 26.24 -7.04 -0.47
CA SER A 81 26.58 -5.92 0.41
C SER A 81 26.32 -6.27 1.88
N SER A 82 27.18 -5.79 2.79
CA SER A 82 26.95 -5.92 4.23
C SER A 82 25.65 -5.23 4.63
N ALA A 83 25.39 -4.05 4.09
CA ALA A 83 24.19 -3.26 4.37
C ALA A 83 22.89 -4.04 4.09
N VAL A 84 22.78 -4.73 2.94
CA VAL A 84 21.58 -5.52 2.62
C VAL A 84 21.45 -6.75 3.54
N ARG A 85 22.57 -7.40 3.88
CA ARG A 85 22.56 -8.53 4.82
C ARG A 85 22.11 -8.11 6.20
N GLU A 86 22.63 -7.00 6.71
CA GLU A 86 22.26 -6.43 8.01
C GLU A 86 20.78 -6.02 8.04
N PHE A 87 20.30 -5.36 6.97
CA PHE A 87 18.90 -5.00 6.83
C PHE A 87 17.97 -6.23 6.88
N VAL A 88 18.26 -7.27 6.09
CA VAL A 88 17.44 -8.50 6.09
C VAL A 88 17.51 -9.22 7.43
N ALA A 89 18.69 -9.27 8.06
CA ALA A 89 18.84 -9.87 9.38
C ALA A 89 18.02 -9.12 10.44
N ALA A 90 17.99 -7.79 10.40
CA ALA A 90 17.19 -6.98 11.32
C ALA A 90 15.67 -7.23 11.19
N LEU A 91 15.19 -7.56 9.99
CA LEU A 91 13.79 -7.92 9.76
C LEU A 91 13.43 -9.34 10.25
N ALA A 92 14.41 -10.22 10.40
CA ALA A 92 14.22 -11.59 10.89
C ALA A 92 14.23 -11.68 12.43
N LEU A 93 14.70 -10.64 13.12
CA LEU A 93 14.66 -10.58 14.57
C LEU A 93 13.21 -10.31 15.03
N PRO A 94 12.66 -11.07 16.00
CA PRO A 94 11.37 -10.74 16.58
C PRO A 94 11.46 -9.34 17.20
N GLY A 95 10.61 -8.42 16.72
CA GLY A 95 10.54 -7.06 17.25
C GLY A 95 10.26 -7.05 18.75
N PRO A 96 10.53 -5.92 19.44
CA PRO A 96 10.35 -5.81 20.89
C PRO A 96 8.93 -6.27 21.29
N ARG A 97 8.85 -7.15 22.29
CA ARG A 97 7.58 -7.53 22.92
C ARG A 97 6.95 -6.27 23.53
N PRO A 98 5.63 -6.08 23.41
CA PRO A 98 4.92 -4.96 24.03
C PRO A 98 5.08 -4.95 25.55
#